data_AF-A0A972DS40-F1
#
_entry.id   AF-A0A972DS40-F1
#
_cell.length_a   1.000
_cell.length_b   1.000
_cell.length_c   1.000
_cell.angle_alpha   90.00
_cell.angle_beta   90.00
_cell.angle_gamma   90.00
#
_symmetry.space_group_name_H-M   'P 1'
#
loop_
_entity.id
_entity.type
_entity.pdbx_description
1 polymer ?
#
loop_
_entity_poly.entity_id
_entity_poly.type
_entity_poly.pdbx_seq_one_letter_code
_entity_poly.pdbx_strand_id
1 'polypeptide(L)'
;MSPTTIWASGSEAARRSPQIVNRCDAAAGEYLAQPGVSLETPRESVARAFLLDEVFRDLLDEAETDTLTVNSCMSTIVPISETTACLPLGLLNDDGYLAFCDWMVAYGSHLREVGYAVAKAGLGWLPVT
;
A
#
# COMPACT_ATOMS: atom_id res chain seq x y z
N MET A 1 8.08 16.93 14.51
CA MET A 1 8.71 16.86 13.17
C MET A 1 7.62 16.97 12.12
N SER A 2 7.91 17.49 10.93
CA SER A 2 6.94 17.49 9.83
C SER A 2 6.72 16.05 9.34
N PRO A 3 5.49 15.64 8.95
CA PRO A 3 5.21 14.32 8.38
C PRO A 3 6.17 13.95 7.23
N THR A 4 6.58 14.92 6.43
CA THR A 4 7.55 14.74 5.34
C THR A 4 8.94 14.34 5.83
N THR A 5 9.35 14.83 7.00
CA THR A 5 10.65 14.49 7.60
C THR A 5 10.67 13.05 8.09
N ILE A 6 9.57 12.57 8.68
CA ILE A 6 9.43 11.19 9.17
C ILE A 6 9.44 10.20 7.99
N TRP A 7 8.69 10.52 6.93
CA TRP A 7 8.67 9.75 5.68
C TRP A 7 10.03 9.66 4.99
N ALA A 8 10.74 10.80 4.88
CA ALA A 8 12.07 10.84 4.30
C ALA A 8 13.05 10.00 5.14
N SER A 9 13.06 10.14 6.47
CA SER A 9 13.96 9.36 7.33
C SER A 9 13.67 7.86 7.33
N GLY A 10 12.40 7.45 7.36
CA GLY A 10 12.00 6.04 7.35
C GLY A 10 12.35 5.35 6.03
N SER A 11 11.98 5.97 4.90
CA SER A 11 12.29 5.43 3.57
C SER A 11 13.80 5.41 3.27
N GLU A 12 14.55 6.41 3.73
CA GLU A 12 16.00 6.46 3.54
C GLU A 12 16.74 5.48 4.46
N ALA A 13 16.26 5.24 5.68
CA ALA A 13 16.80 4.22 6.58
C ALA A 13 16.53 2.80 6.07
N ALA A 14 15.31 2.52 5.59
CA ALA A 14 14.94 1.23 5.03
C ALA A 14 15.81 0.88 3.80
N ARG A 15 16.08 1.86 2.93
CA ARG A 15 16.99 1.70 1.77
C ARG A 15 18.44 1.43 2.12
N ARG A 16 18.89 1.85 3.31
CA ARG A 16 20.28 1.72 3.75
C ARG A 16 20.58 0.38 4.43
N SER A 17 19.57 -0.47 4.65
CA SER A 17 19.73 -1.81 5.22
C SER A 17 19.76 -2.88 4.12
N PRO A 18 20.93 -3.46 3.78
CA PRO A 18 21.03 -4.49 2.74
C PRO A 18 20.15 -5.70 3.01
N GLN A 19 19.92 -6.04 4.27
CA GLN A 19 19.09 -7.15 4.69
C GLN A 19 17.62 -6.92 4.34
N ILE A 20 17.09 -5.72 4.61
CA ILE A 20 15.70 -5.37 4.28
C ILE A 20 15.52 -5.34 2.76
N VAL A 21 16.46 -4.72 2.05
CA VAL A 21 16.43 -4.65 0.58
C VAL A 21 16.43 -6.05 -0.04
N ASN A 22 17.29 -6.95 0.42
CA ASN A 22 17.35 -8.33 -0.09
C ASN A 22 16.05 -9.11 0.21
N ARG A 23 15.46 -8.92 1.40
CA ARG A 23 14.17 -9.53 1.75
C ARG A 23 13.06 -9.03 0.83
N CYS A 24 13.00 -7.72 0.58
CA CYS A 24 12.00 -7.11 -0.30
C CYS A 24 12.14 -7.57 -1.75
N ASP A 25 13.38 -7.72 -2.26
CA ASP A 25 13.60 -8.25 -3.61
C ASP A 25 13.20 -9.73 -3.72
N ALA A 26 13.47 -10.54 -2.69
CA ALA A 26 13.01 -11.92 -2.63
C ALA A 26 11.47 -12.01 -2.61
N ALA A 27 10.81 -11.23 -1.76
CA ALA A 27 9.34 -11.16 -1.69
C ALA A 27 8.72 -10.70 -3.02
N ALA A 28 9.31 -9.70 -3.68
CA ALA A 28 8.90 -9.31 -5.03
C ALA A 28 9.09 -10.45 -6.05
N GLY A 29 10.14 -11.25 -5.89
CA GLY A 29 10.35 -12.47 -6.68
C GLY A 29 9.23 -13.49 -6.52
N GLU A 30 8.85 -13.77 -5.29
CA GLU A 30 7.77 -14.71 -4.97
C GLU A 30 6.42 -14.19 -5.47
N TYR A 31 6.13 -12.90 -5.27
CA TYR A 31 4.91 -12.26 -5.76
C TYR A 31 4.77 -12.36 -7.29
N LEU A 32 5.86 -12.13 -8.02
CA LEU A 32 5.88 -12.21 -9.47
C LEU A 32 5.90 -13.64 -10.02
N ALA A 33 6.23 -14.64 -9.19
CA ALA A 33 6.26 -16.04 -9.59
C ALA A 33 4.87 -16.72 -9.53
N GLN A 34 3.83 -16.00 -9.09
CA GLN A 34 2.48 -16.56 -8.97
C GLN A 34 1.89 -16.94 -10.34
N PRO A 35 1.05 -18.00 -10.41
CA PRO A 35 0.43 -18.43 -11.66
C PRO A 35 -0.40 -17.32 -12.30
N GLY A 36 -0.16 -17.07 -13.59
CA GLY A 36 -0.92 -16.08 -14.36
C GLY A 36 -0.46 -14.64 -14.21
N VAL A 37 0.64 -14.37 -13.49
CA VAL A 37 1.23 -13.03 -13.41
C VAL A 37 2.18 -12.77 -14.58
N SER A 38 1.94 -11.69 -15.31
CA SER A 38 2.90 -11.10 -16.25
C SER A 38 3.28 -9.70 -15.78
N LEU A 39 4.52 -9.29 -16.07
CA LEU A 39 5.03 -8.00 -15.65
C LEU A 39 5.32 -7.12 -16.87
N GLU A 40 4.64 -5.97 -16.93
CA GLU A 40 4.78 -4.97 -18.01
C GLU A 40 5.56 -3.72 -17.56
N THR A 41 6.16 -3.78 -16.37
CA THR A 41 6.95 -2.70 -15.76
C THR A 41 8.32 -3.20 -15.33
N PRO A 42 9.28 -2.32 -15.02
CA PRO A 42 10.54 -2.75 -14.44
C PRO A 42 10.32 -3.49 -13.11
N ARG A 43 10.93 -4.67 -12.95
CA ARG A 43 10.86 -5.49 -11.71
C ARG A 43 11.23 -4.68 -10.46
N GLU A 44 12.20 -3.80 -10.59
CA GLU A 44 12.64 -2.89 -9.54
C GLU A 44 11.52 -2.00 -8.97
N SER A 45 10.50 -1.63 -9.75
CA SER A 45 9.34 -0.90 -9.25
C SER A 45 8.53 -1.73 -8.26
N VAL A 46 8.46 -3.05 -8.48
CA VAL A 46 7.80 -4.01 -7.58
C VAL A 46 8.65 -4.21 -6.31
N ALA A 47 9.96 -4.40 -6.44
CA ALA A 47 10.86 -4.52 -5.28
C ALA A 47 10.82 -3.26 -4.39
N ARG A 48 10.80 -2.07 -4.99
CA ARG A 48 10.61 -0.81 -4.24
C ARG A 48 9.24 -0.71 -3.57
N ALA A 49 8.20 -1.32 -4.14
CA ALA A 49 6.87 -1.36 -3.52
C ALA A 49 6.89 -2.24 -2.26
N PHE A 50 7.54 -3.39 -2.27
CA PHE A 50 7.73 -4.18 -1.04
C PHE A 50 8.54 -3.42 0.03
N LEU A 51 9.53 -2.62 -0.38
CA LEU A 51 10.24 -1.75 0.56
C LEU A 51 9.35 -0.64 1.13
N LEU A 52 8.46 -0.07 0.31
CA LEU A 52 7.51 0.95 0.74
C LEU A 52 6.43 0.37 1.67
N ASP A 53 6.03 -0.89 1.47
CA ASP A 53 5.13 -1.63 2.36
C ASP A 53 5.70 -1.74 3.79
N GLU A 54 6.98 -2.10 3.93
CA GLU A 54 7.67 -2.12 5.23
C GLU A 54 7.63 -0.76 5.93
N VAL A 55 7.89 0.31 5.17
CA VAL A 55 7.82 1.68 5.71
C VAL A 55 6.39 2.02 6.17
N PHE A 56 5.35 1.54 5.49
CA PHE A 56 3.98 1.76 5.94
C PHE A 56 3.66 0.99 7.21
N ARG A 57 4.16 -0.24 7.36
CA ARG A 57 4.00 -1.03 8.58
C ARG A 57 4.69 -0.36 9.76
N ASP A 58 5.92 0.11 9.58
CA ASP A 58 6.63 0.88 10.62
C ASP A 58 5.83 2.12 11.06
N LEU A 59 5.19 2.83 10.11
CA LEU A 59 4.35 3.98 10.40
C LEU A 59 3.03 3.62 11.11
N LEU A 60 2.42 2.50 10.74
CA LEU A 60 1.20 1.98 11.38
C LEU A 60 1.50 1.56 12.82
N ASP A 61 2.63 0.87 13.04
CA ASP A 61 3.11 0.47 14.37
C ASP A 61 3.44 1.69 15.24
N GLU A 62 4.16 2.69 14.70
CA GLU A 62 4.47 3.94 15.42
C GLU A 62 3.20 4.71 15.82
N ALA A 63 2.18 4.69 14.95
CA ALA A 63 0.91 5.36 15.19
C ALA A 63 -0.11 4.53 15.98
N GLU A 64 0.23 3.30 16.37
CA GLU A 64 -0.65 2.34 17.06
C GLU A 64 -2.02 2.21 16.38
N THR A 65 -2.04 2.08 15.06
CA THR A 65 -3.26 2.04 14.25
C THR A 65 -3.19 0.98 13.17
N ASP A 66 -4.36 0.45 12.78
CA ASP A 66 -4.50 -0.50 11.68
C ASP A 66 -5.03 0.16 10.39
N THR A 67 -5.12 1.49 10.37
CA THR A 67 -5.68 2.27 9.25
C THR A 67 -4.68 3.26 8.69
N LEU A 68 -4.44 3.19 7.39
CA LEU A 68 -3.55 4.09 6.65
C LEU A 68 -4.33 4.84 5.57
N THR A 69 -4.10 6.15 5.47
CA THR A 69 -4.50 6.92 4.28
C THR A 69 -3.31 7.69 3.69
N VAL A 70 -3.15 7.63 2.37
CA VAL A 70 -2.10 8.39 1.66
C VAL A 70 -2.71 9.53 0.84
N ASN A 71 -2.25 10.76 1.11
CA ASN A 71 -2.68 11.94 0.38
C ASN A 71 -1.68 12.34 -0.72
N SER A 72 -2.21 12.68 -1.91
CA SER A 72 -1.43 13.21 -3.02
C SER A 72 -0.24 12.33 -3.41
N CYS A 73 -0.42 11.00 -3.39
CA CYS A 73 0.68 10.02 -3.49
C CYS A 73 1.57 10.22 -4.72
N MET A 74 1.01 10.68 -5.85
CA MET A 74 1.76 10.96 -7.07
C MET A 74 2.83 12.05 -6.90
N SER A 75 2.59 13.04 -6.03
CA SER A 75 3.53 14.15 -5.78
C SER A 75 4.34 13.97 -4.50
N THR A 76 3.88 13.15 -3.56
CA THR A 76 4.51 12.98 -2.24
C THR A 76 5.34 11.69 -2.13
N ILE A 77 4.83 10.59 -2.69
CA ILE A 77 5.39 9.26 -2.52
C ILE A 77 6.24 8.87 -3.74
N VAL A 78 5.72 9.06 -4.95
CA VAL A 78 6.41 8.61 -6.19
C VAL A 78 7.81 9.22 -6.34
N PRO A 79 8.03 10.54 -6.12
CA PRO A 79 9.36 11.14 -6.29
C PRO A 79 10.41 10.60 -5.31
N ILE A 80 9.98 10.12 -4.15
CA ILE A 80 10.88 9.60 -3.11
C ILE A 80 11.04 8.11 -3.29
N SER A 81 9.94 7.36 -3.35
CA SER A 81 9.90 5.90 -3.36
C SER A 81 10.27 5.27 -4.71
N GLU A 82 10.22 6.05 -5.81
CA GLU A 82 10.41 5.57 -7.19
C GLU A 82 9.45 4.42 -7.56
N THR A 83 8.30 4.35 -6.87
CA THR A 83 7.22 3.40 -7.13
C THR A 83 5.87 4.03 -6.73
N THR A 84 4.79 3.33 -7.01
CA THR A 84 3.44 3.77 -6.62
C THR A 84 3.01 3.13 -5.31
N ALA A 85 2.17 3.82 -4.54
CA ALA A 85 1.63 3.29 -3.28
C ALA A 85 0.56 2.20 -3.48
N CYS A 86 0.06 2.00 -4.70
CA CYS A 86 -1.09 1.11 -4.95
C CYS A 86 -0.82 -0.35 -4.57
N LEU A 87 0.34 -0.90 -4.91
CA LEU A 87 0.70 -2.27 -4.54
C LEU A 87 0.89 -2.43 -3.02
N PRO A 88 1.68 -1.57 -2.32
CA PRO A 88 1.79 -1.62 -0.85
C PRO A 88 0.44 -1.53 -0.14
N LEU A 89 -0.44 -0.62 -0.57
CA LEU A 89 -1.78 -0.51 0.00
C LEU A 89 -2.58 -1.81 -0.21
N GLY A 90 -2.46 -2.45 -1.37
CA GLY A 90 -3.07 -3.76 -1.63
C GLY A 90 -2.55 -4.84 -0.68
N LEU A 91 -1.24 -4.95 -0.51
CA LEU A 91 -0.61 -5.91 0.40
C LEU A 91 -1.07 -5.73 1.86
N LEU A 92 -1.16 -4.47 2.32
CA LEU A 92 -1.72 -4.16 3.64
C LEU A 92 -3.18 -4.59 3.77
N ASN A 93 -4.02 -4.37 2.75
CA ASN A 93 -5.41 -4.82 2.78
C ASN A 93 -5.53 -6.35 2.78
N ASP A 94 -4.65 -7.06 2.05
CA ASP A 94 -4.62 -8.54 2.07
C ASP A 94 -4.28 -9.09 3.46
N ASP A 95 -3.48 -8.35 4.24
CA ASP A 95 -3.15 -8.67 5.64
C ASP A 95 -4.18 -8.19 6.67
N GLY A 96 -5.27 -7.55 6.23
CA GLY A 96 -6.39 -7.13 7.09
C GLY A 96 -6.32 -5.69 7.61
N TYR A 97 -5.36 -4.89 7.17
CA TYR A 97 -5.32 -3.45 7.44
C TYR A 97 -6.35 -2.70 6.59
N LEU A 98 -6.71 -1.49 7.02
CA LEU A 98 -7.57 -0.58 6.25
C LEU A 98 -6.71 0.48 5.57
N ALA A 99 -6.16 0.15 4.40
CA ALA A 99 -5.17 0.99 3.72
C ALA A 99 -5.72 1.55 2.39
N PHE A 100 -5.90 2.87 2.32
CA PHE A 100 -6.52 3.51 1.16
C PHE A 100 -5.78 4.76 0.69
N CYS A 101 -5.86 5.02 -0.61
CA CYS A 101 -5.43 6.29 -1.20
C CYS A 101 -6.51 7.37 -1.05
N ASP A 102 -6.08 8.63 -1.10
CA ASP A 102 -6.98 9.78 -1.02
C ASP A 102 -8.16 9.71 -1.97
N TRP A 103 -8.05 9.26 -3.22
CA TRP A 103 -9.23 9.11 -4.07
C TRP A 103 -10.26 8.10 -3.53
N MET A 104 -9.83 7.04 -2.85
CA MET A 104 -10.73 6.06 -2.22
C MET A 104 -11.43 6.60 -0.97
N VAL A 105 -10.90 7.67 -0.35
CA VAL A 105 -11.45 8.28 0.88
C VAL A 105 -12.08 9.67 0.61
N ALA A 106 -11.62 10.39 -0.41
CA ALA A 106 -11.96 11.77 -0.73
C ALA A 106 -13.17 11.90 -1.65
N TYR A 107 -13.50 10.88 -2.46
CA TYR A 107 -14.75 10.86 -3.21
C TYR A 107 -15.97 10.43 -2.36
N GLY A 108 -15.78 10.20 -1.05
CA GLY A 108 -16.83 9.82 -0.11
C GLY A 108 -16.58 8.45 0.52
N SER A 109 -17.60 7.91 1.19
CA SER A 109 -17.53 6.56 1.75
C SER A 109 -17.49 5.54 0.61
N HIS A 110 -16.34 4.90 0.36
CA HIS A 110 -16.26 3.79 -0.59
C HIS A 110 -17.28 2.68 -0.28
N LEU A 111 -17.65 2.48 0.98
CA LEU A 111 -18.73 1.56 1.38
C LEU A 111 -20.09 1.95 0.79
N ARG A 112 -20.34 3.24 0.54
CA ARG A 112 -21.54 3.72 -0.15
C ARG A 112 -21.52 3.35 -1.63
N GLU A 113 -20.38 3.51 -2.29
CA GLU A 113 -20.22 3.18 -3.72
C GLU A 113 -20.24 1.65 -3.93
N VAL A 114 -19.57 0.90 -3.05
CA VAL A 114 -19.67 -0.57 -2.99
C VAL A 114 -21.11 -0.98 -2.72
N GLY A 115 -21.79 -0.36 -1.75
CA GLY A 115 -23.20 -0.62 -1.46
C GLY A 115 -24.13 -0.37 -2.65
N TYR A 116 -23.89 0.68 -3.44
CA TYR A 116 -24.60 0.93 -4.69
C TYR A 116 -24.35 -0.17 -5.74
N ALA A 117 -23.08 -0.54 -5.96
CA ALA A 117 -22.71 -1.57 -6.93
C ALA A 117 -23.25 -2.96 -6.56
N VAL A 118 -23.14 -3.34 -5.28
CA VAL A 118 -23.66 -4.59 -4.71
C VAL A 118 -25.19 -4.64 -4.85
N ALA A 119 -25.90 -3.53 -4.58
CA ALA A 119 -27.35 -3.44 -4.81
C ALA A 119 -27.72 -3.58 -6.29
N LYS A 120 -26.93 -3.03 -7.22
CA LYS A 120 -27.13 -3.20 -8.66
C LYS A 120 -26.86 -4.62 -9.14
N ALA A 121 -25.96 -5.34 -8.47
CA ALA A 121 -25.69 -6.75 -8.71
C ALA A 121 -26.73 -7.69 -8.07
N GLY A 122 -27.76 -7.16 -7.39
CA GLY A 122 -28.78 -7.97 -6.71
C GLY A 122 -28.29 -8.62 -5.41
N LEU A 123 -27.16 -8.16 -4.88
CA LEU A 123 -26.55 -8.63 -3.64
C LEU A 123 -26.96 -7.71 -2.48
N GLY A 124 -27.10 -8.28 -1.29
CA GLY A 124 -27.42 -7.55 -0.06
C GLY A 124 -26.28 -7.65 0.95
N TRP A 125 -26.26 -6.75 1.94
CA TRP A 125 -25.34 -6.88 3.07
C TRP A 125 -25.74 -8.06 3.95
N LEU A 126 -24.77 -8.92 4.29
CA LEU A 126 -24.98 -9.95 5.30
C LEU A 126 -24.82 -9.30 6.69
N PRO A 127 -25.89 -9.21 7.51
CA PRO A 127 -25.73 -8.76 8.88
C PRO A 127 -24.99 -9.85 9.66
N VAL A 128 -23.74 -9.54 10.04
CA VAL A 128 -22.94 -10.37 10.94
C VAL A 128 -23.23 -9.89 12.36
N THR A 129 -24.31 -10.39 12.95
CA THR A 129 -24.62 -10.21 14.38
C THR A 129 -24.11 -11.38 15.18
#